data_AF-G0P5N5-F1
#
_entry.id   AF-G0P5N5-F1
#
_cell.length_a   1.000
_cell.length_b   1.000
_cell.length_c   1.000
_cell.angle_alpha   90.00
_cell.angle_beta   90.00
_cell.angle_gamma   90.00
#
_symmetry.space_group_name_H-M   'P 1'
#
loop_
_entity.id
_entity.type
_entity.pdbx_description
1 polymer ?
#
loop_
_entity_poly.entity_id
_entity_poly.type
_entity_poly.pdbx_seq_one_letter_code
_entity_poly.pdbx_strand_id
1 'polypeptide(L)'
;MCFSHESPAIFRYAIVSNDTSFIDAYLETKVKDFLYNGGKGKLVTVTELVKLRNKERNERLGAFSRKKGKGKSGPNVLDDFNQEGENVGDLKKALKLLDGGGKGGRNESKYREISWKLEERGSMGETIIGCCLLHASEIHNALVLKILDYYPKLLNDIHISEDFYGLSPLHQAIINTDCKLVYKFLKLGADVNSRCYGAFFCADDQKASRTDSLEHEYVELSLKTNYTGYGGKLNYDF
;
A
#
# COMPACT_ATOMS: atom_id res chain seq x y z
N MET A 1 12.02 11.25 -3.15
CA MET A 1 10.91 12.21 -3.30
C MET A 1 11.31 13.54 -2.68
N CYS A 2 11.43 14.60 -3.48
CA CYS A 2 11.80 15.95 -3.02
C CYS A 2 10.71 16.66 -2.18
N PHE A 3 9.59 15.99 -1.93
CA PHE A 3 8.40 16.56 -1.28
C PHE A 3 8.62 17.00 0.18
N SER A 4 9.48 16.28 0.91
CA SER A 4 9.66 16.47 2.36
C SER A 4 10.30 17.81 2.72
N HIS A 5 11.09 18.40 1.82
CA HIS A 5 11.85 19.63 2.13
C HIS A 5 11.11 20.93 1.79
N GLU A 6 10.26 20.95 0.74
CA GLU A 6 9.56 22.17 0.29
C GLU A 6 8.11 22.28 0.82
N SER A 7 7.46 21.15 1.11
CA SER A 7 6.06 21.09 1.57
C SER A 7 5.75 21.93 2.83
N PRO A 8 6.62 21.95 3.88
CA PRO A 8 6.29 22.67 5.11
C PRO A 8 6.21 24.19 4.94
N ALA A 9 7.00 24.79 4.05
CA ALA A 9 7.02 26.23 3.85
C ALA A 9 5.77 26.72 3.10
N ILE A 10 5.39 26.00 2.04
CA ILE A 10 4.19 26.28 1.23
C ILE A 10 2.92 26.14 2.06
N PHE A 11 2.83 25.11 2.91
CA PHE A 11 1.66 24.94 3.77
C PHE A 11 1.58 25.95 4.90
N ARG A 12 2.71 26.31 5.52
CA ARG A 12 2.73 27.39 6.52
C ARG A 12 2.27 28.70 5.91
N TYR A 13 2.70 29.01 4.69
CA TYR A 13 2.21 30.17 3.96
C TYR A 13 0.69 30.09 3.76
N ALA A 14 0.16 28.99 3.23
CA ALA A 14 -1.27 28.83 2.99
C ALA A 14 -2.14 28.94 4.25
N ILE A 15 -1.64 28.45 5.40
CA ILE A 15 -2.34 28.59 6.69
C ILE A 15 -2.34 30.04 7.16
N VAL A 16 -1.21 30.75 7.02
CA VAL A 16 -1.08 32.14 7.47
C VAL A 16 -1.86 33.10 6.56
N SER A 17 -1.86 32.86 5.25
CA SER A 17 -2.53 33.70 4.26
C SER A 17 -4.01 33.33 4.05
N ASN A 18 -4.43 32.16 4.54
CA ASN A 18 -5.72 31.52 4.21
C ASN A 18 -5.94 31.34 2.69
N ASP A 19 -4.84 31.31 1.92
CA ASP A 19 -4.85 31.11 0.47
C ASP A 19 -4.32 29.71 0.15
N THR A 20 -5.23 28.82 -0.27
CA THR A 20 -4.89 27.44 -0.67
C THR A 20 -4.66 27.28 -2.17
N SER A 21 -4.78 28.35 -2.98
CA SER A 21 -4.74 28.27 -4.44
C SER A 21 -3.44 27.65 -4.97
N PHE A 22 -2.32 27.94 -4.32
CA PHE A 22 -1.04 27.33 -4.68
C PHE A 22 -1.02 25.82 -4.41
N ILE A 23 -1.62 25.36 -3.31
CA ILE A 23 -1.76 23.94 -3.00
C ILE A 23 -2.64 23.28 -4.05
N ASP A 24 -3.78 23.89 -4.36
CA ASP A 24 -4.73 23.38 -5.37
C ASP A 24 -4.06 23.22 -6.74
N ALA A 25 -3.36 24.26 -7.21
CA ALA A 25 -2.59 24.22 -8.45
C ALA A 25 -1.50 23.14 -8.43
N TYR A 26 -0.81 22.98 -7.30
CA TYR A 26 0.22 21.95 -7.13
C TYR A 26 -0.38 20.55 -7.18
N LEU A 27 -1.54 20.31 -6.55
CA LEU A 27 -2.24 19.03 -6.59
C LEU A 27 -2.68 18.66 -8.01
N GLU A 28 -3.20 19.62 -8.78
CA GLU A 28 -3.69 19.39 -10.15
C GLU A 28 -2.57 19.22 -11.18
N THR A 29 -1.41 19.83 -10.94
CA THR A 29 -0.28 19.80 -11.89
C THR A 29 0.77 18.79 -11.49
N LYS A 30 1.34 18.88 -10.28
CA LYS A 30 2.48 18.08 -9.86
C LYS A 30 2.07 16.75 -9.26
N VAL A 31 1.12 16.72 -8.33
CA VAL A 31 0.71 15.44 -7.71
C VAL A 31 0.08 14.51 -8.75
N LYS A 32 -0.69 15.05 -9.68
CA LYS A 32 -1.33 14.31 -10.76
C LYS A 32 -0.35 13.49 -11.61
N ASP A 33 0.86 13.98 -11.83
CA ASP A 33 1.90 13.30 -12.62
C ASP A 33 2.34 11.96 -11.99
N PHE A 34 2.20 11.82 -10.67
CA PHE A 34 2.54 10.61 -9.93
C PHE A 34 1.39 9.60 -9.84
N LEU A 35 0.22 9.91 -10.40
CA LEU A 35 -0.98 9.07 -10.30
C LEU A 35 -1.24 8.31 -11.61
N TYR A 36 -1.65 7.05 -11.49
CA TYR A 36 -2.24 6.34 -12.62
C TYR A 36 -3.58 6.97 -12.99
N ASN A 37 -3.78 7.18 -14.30
CA ASN A 37 -5.03 7.69 -14.87
C ASN A 37 -5.53 8.97 -14.18
N GLY A 38 -4.60 9.86 -13.79
CA GLY A 38 -4.93 11.13 -13.11
C GLY A 38 -5.67 10.96 -11.79
N GLY A 39 -5.39 9.88 -11.05
CA GLY A 39 -6.03 9.58 -9.75
C GLY A 39 -7.22 8.63 -9.85
N LYS A 40 -7.62 8.22 -11.06
CA LYS A 40 -8.63 7.16 -11.23
C LYS A 40 -8.10 5.78 -10.88
N GLY A 41 -6.78 5.62 -10.75
CA GLY A 41 -6.12 4.37 -10.39
C GLY A 41 -6.02 3.36 -11.53
N LYS A 42 -5.31 2.27 -11.25
CA LYS A 42 -5.01 1.15 -12.14
C LYS A 42 -5.25 -0.16 -11.39
N LEU A 43 -5.74 -1.19 -12.06
CA LEU A 43 -5.80 -2.53 -11.50
C LEU A 43 -4.46 -3.21 -11.73
N VAL A 44 -3.76 -3.46 -10.64
CA VAL A 44 -2.45 -4.12 -10.59
C VAL A 44 -2.64 -5.54 -10.12
N THR A 45 -1.96 -6.49 -10.75
CA THR A 45 -2.09 -7.91 -10.37
C THR A 45 -1.35 -8.19 -9.06
N VAL A 46 -1.86 -9.12 -8.26
CA VAL A 46 -1.14 -9.61 -7.06
C VAL A 46 0.24 -10.15 -7.46
N THR A 47 0.33 -10.88 -8.58
CA THR A 47 1.59 -11.37 -9.14
C THR A 47 2.63 -10.26 -9.33
N GLU A 48 2.23 -9.11 -9.87
CA GLU A 48 3.12 -7.97 -10.12
C GLU A 48 3.64 -7.36 -8.81
N LEU A 49 2.74 -7.14 -7.84
CA LEU A 49 3.12 -6.60 -6.53
C LEU A 49 4.06 -7.55 -5.77
N VAL A 50 3.77 -8.86 -5.79
CA VAL A 50 4.62 -9.87 -5.16
C VAL A 50 5.97 -9.97 -5.87
N LYS A 51 6.02 -9.84 -7.20
CA LYS A 51 7.29 -9.79 -7.95
C LYS A 51 8.13 -8.57 -7.56
N LEU A 52 7.51 -7.40 -7.40
CA LEU A 52 8.19 -6.18 -6.96
C LEU A 52 8.79 -6.35 -5.56
N ARG A 53 7.99 -6.85 -4.61
CA ARG A 53 8.42 -7.18 -3.25
C ARG A 53 9.57 -8.19 -3.24
N ASN A 54 9.43 -9.28 -4.00
CA ASN A 54 10.47 -10.30 -4.09
C ASN A 54 11.76 -9.79 -4.72
N LYS A 55 11.67 -8.87 -5.69
CA LYS A 55 12.85 -8.25 -6.29
C LYS A 55 13.64 -7.50 -5.21
N GLU A 56 12.98 -6.65 -4.42
CA GLU A 56 13.62 -5.92 -3.33
C GLU A 56 14.22 -6.87 -2.28
N ARG A 57 13.48 -7.90 -1.86
CA ARG A 57 13.99 -8.93 -0.94
C ARG A 57 15.22 -9.64 -1.51
N ASN A 58 15.21 -10.01 -2.78
CA ASN A 58 16.32 -10.70 -3.44
C ASN A 58 17.51 -9.79 -3.70
N GLU A 59 17.32 -8.48 -3.89
CA GLU A 59 18.42 -7.52 -3.97
C GLU A 59 19.12 -7.39 -2.61
N ARG A 60 18.34 -7.30 -1.53
CA ARG A 60 18.87 -7.32 -0.16
C ARG A 60 19.57 -8.63 0.15
N LEU A 61 18.93 -9.78 -0.10
CA LEU A 61 19.54 -11.09 0.13
C LEU A 61 20.69 -11.37 -0.82
N GLY A 62 20.64 -10.92 -2.06
CA GLY A 62 21.69 -11.06 -3.07
C GLY A 62 22.95 -10.28 -2.72
N ALA A 63 22.82 -9.19 -1.95
CA ALA A 63 23.94 -8.51 -1.28
C ALA A 63 24.59 -9.40 -0.19
N PHE A 64 23.91 -10.43 0.31
CA PHE A 64 24.37 -11.31 1.39
C PHE A 64 24.60 -12.80 1.00
N SER A 65 23.93 -13.36 -0.02
CA SER A 65 24.19 -14.70 -0.59
C SER A 65 23.27 -15.05 -1.76
N ARG A 66 23.85 -15.53 -2.87
CA ARG A 66 23.12 -16.10 -4.02
C ARG A 66 22.56 -17.49 -3.68
N LYS A 67 21.25 -17.63 -3.48
CA LYS A 67 20.54 -18.92 -3.68
C LYS A 67 19.19 -18.72 -4.37
N LYS A 68 18.99 -19.50 -5.43
CA LYS A 68 17.93 -19.41 -6.44
C LYS A 68 16.73 -20.27 -6.03
N GLY A 69 15.57 -19.66 -5.80
CA GLY A 69 14.28 -20.36 -5.63
C GLY A 69 13.30 -19.98 -6.74
N LYS A 70 12.73 -20.98 -7.41
CA LYS A 70 11.83 -20.82 -8.57
C LYS A 70 10.38 -20.59 -8.11
N GLY A 71 9.85 -19.38 -8.29
CA GLY A 71 8.40 -19.15 -8.35
C GLY A 71 7.91 -19.27 -9.80
N LYS A 72 6.94 -20.14 -10.08
CA LYS A 72 6.30 -20.23 -11.42
C LYS A 72 5.30 -19.09 -11.56
N SER A 73 5.52 -18.18 -12.52
CA SER A 73 4.57 -17.09 -12.82
C SER A 73 3.27 -17.65 -13.40
N GLY A 74 2.12 -17.29 -12.82
CA GLY A 74 0.83 -17.46 -13.47
C GLY A 74 0.67 -16.51 -14.66
N PRO A 75 -0.26 -16.79 -15.60
CA PRO A 75 -0.51 -15.93 -16.76
C PRO A 75 -1.11 -14.57 -16.35
N ASN A 76 -0.52 -13.47 -16.83
CA ASN A 76 -1.02 -12.11 -16.62
C ASN A 76 -2.03 -11.75 -17.72
N VAL A 77 -3.32 -11.97 -17.47
CA VAL A 77 -4.38 -11.68 -18.46
C VAL A 77 -4.51 -10.18 -18.76
N LEU A 78 -4.07 -9.29 -17.86
CA LEU A 78 -4.21 -7.83 -18.05
C LEU A 78 -3.08 -7.16 -18.84
N ASP A 79 -1.97 -7.85 -19.15
CA ASP A 79 -0.86 -7.23 -19.89
C ASP A 79 -1.26 -6.87 -21.33
N ASP A 80 -2.27 -7.55 -21.88
CA ASP A 80 -2.82 -7.31 -23.22
C ASP A 80 -3.97 -6.27 -23.26
N PHE A 81 -4.41 -5.76 -22.11
CA PHE A 81 -5.52 -4.81 -22.03
C PHE A 81 -5.03 -3.39 -21.73
N ASN A 82 -5.30 -2.46 -22.64
CA ASN A 82 -5.04 -1.04 -22.41
C ASN A 82 -5.97 -0.49 -21.30
N GLN A 83 -5.41 -0.22 -20.11
CA GLN A 83 -6.14 0.31 -18.95
C GLN A 83 -6.22 1.84 -18.93
N GLU A 84 -5.86 2.51 -20.04
CA GLU A 84 -5.99 3.96 -20.20
C GLU A 84 -7.28 4.31 -20.96
N GLY A 85 -8.14 5.19 -20.41
CA GLY A 85 -9.35 5.69 -21.08
C GLY A 85 -10.66 5.55 -20.30
N GLU A 86 -11.80 5.80 -20.96
CA GLU A 86 -13.14 5.85 -20.34
C GLU A 86 -13.68 4.47 -19.90
N ASN A 87 -13.11 3.37 -20.37
CA ASN A 87 -13.62 2.00 -20.16
C ASN A 87 -13.13 1.29 -18.88
N VAL A 88 -12.36 1.96 -18.01
CA VAL A 88 -11.81 1.38 -16.76
C VAL A 88 -12.91 0.93 -15.79
N GLY A 89 -14.05 1.62 -15.77
CA GLY A 89 -15.19 1.28 -14.91
C GLY A 89 -15.84 -0.07 -15.25
N ASP A 90 -15.91 -0.39 -16.54
CA ASP A 90 -16.51 -1.63 -17.03
C ASP A 90 -15.56 -2.82 -16.88
N LEU A 91 -14.24 -2.59 -17.02
CA LEU A 91 -13.22 -3.59 -16.70
C LEU A 91 -13.32 -4.06 -15.24
N LYS A 92 -13.48 -3.11 -14.29
CA LYS A 92 -13.62 -3.44 -12.86
C LYS A 92 -14.87 -4.27 -12.55
N LYS A 93 -15.98 -3.99 -13.23
CA LYS A 93 -17.22 -4.81 -13.12
C LYS A 93 -17.03 -6.19 -13.73
N ALA A 94 -16.41 -6.28 -14.90
CA ALA A 94 -16.14 -7.54 -15.58
C ALA A 94 -15.20 -8.45 -14.76
N LEU A 95 -14.12 -7.90 -14.19
CA LEU A 95 -13.18 -8.65 -13.34
C LEU A 95 -13.86 -9.19 -12.08
N LYS A 96 -14.70 -8.37 -11.42
CA LYS A 96 -15.49 -8.79 -10.26
C LYS A 96 -16.52 -9.88 -10.58
N LEU A 97 -17.00 -9.95 -11.82
CA LEU A 97 -17.89 -11.00 -12.31
C LEU A 97 -17.11 -12.28 -12.69
N LEU A 98 -15.88 -12.15 -13.20
CA LEU A 98 -14.99 -13.26 -13.54
C LEU A 98 -14.39 -13.94 -12.30
N ASP A 99 -14.11 -13.19 -11.23
CA ASP A 99 -13.80 -13.71 -9.88
C ASP A 99 -15.07 -14.30 -9.18
N GLY A 100 -16.12 -14.60 -9.95
CA GLY A 100 -17.46 -14.92 -9.48
C GLY A 100 -17.53 -15.99 -8.38
N GLY A 101 -18.24 -15.65 -7.30
CA GLY A 101 -19.31 -16.48 -6.75
C GLY A 101 -18.95 -17.87 -6.20
N GLY A 102 -17.68 -18.14 -5.85
CA GLY A 102 -17.29 -19.37 -5.17
C GLY A 102 -17.77 -19.37 -3.71
N LYS A 103 -18.67 -20.29 -3.36
CA LYS A 103 -18.98 -20.65 -1.97
C LYS A 103 -17.70 -21.18 -1.29
N GLY A 104 -16.90 -20.29 -0.71
CA GLY A 104 -15.60 -20.65 -0.14
C GLY A 104 -14.87 -19.49 0.53
N GLY A 105 -15.45 -18.88 1.57
CA GLY A 105 -14.75 -18.37 2.77
C GLY A 105 -13.62 -17.33 2.73
N ARG A 106 -12.90 -17.06 1.63
CA ARG A 106 -11.85 -16.01 1.56
C ARG A 106 -11.76 -15.44 0.15
N ASN A 107 -12.45 -14.32 -0.06
CA ASN A 107 -12.50 -13.61 -1.34
C ASN A 107 -11.21 -12.81 -1.54
N GLU A 108 -10.09 -13.49 -1.81
CA GLU A 108 -8.81 -12.83 -2.10
C GLU A 108 -8.80 -12.39 -3.57
N SER A 109 -9.02 -11.08 -3.78
CA SER A 109 -8.96 -10.46 -5.10
C SER A 109 -7.60 -10.71 -5.74
N LYS A 110 -7.58 -11.16 -6.99
CA LYS A 110 -6.33 -11.32 -7.79
C LYS A 110 -5.72 -9.99 -8.21
N TYR A 111 -6.38 -8.89 -7.88
CA TYR A 111 -6.00 -7.54 -8.28
C TYR A 111 -6.16 -6.56 -7.12
N ARG A 112 -5.31 -5.54 -7.11
CA ARG A 112 -5.41 -4.38 -6.22
C ARG A 112 -5.60 -3.13 -7.07
N GLU A 113 -6.52 -2.27 -6.66
CA GLU A 113 -6.62 -0.92 -7.20
C GLU A 113 -5.51 -0.07 -6.58
N ILE A 114 -4.64 0.47 -7.43
CA ILE A 114 -3.50 1.29 -7.05
C ILE A 114 -3.62 2.65 -7.73
N SER A 115 -3.53 3.73 -6.96
CA SER A 115 -3.72 5.10 -7.45
C SER A 115 -2.40 5.78 -7.79
N TRP A 116 -1.39 5.64 -6.94
CA TRP A 116 -0.04 6.18 -7.15
C TRP A 116 0.77 5.23 -8.05
N LYS A 117 1.68 5.75 -8.86
CA LYS A 117 2.53 4.97 -9.77
C LYS A 117 3.57 4.13 -9.01
N LEU A 118 3.70 2.85 -9.33
CA LEU A 118 4.57 1.91 -8.57
C LEU A 118 6.04 2.37 -8.59
N GLU A 119 6.48 2.93 -9.71
CA GLU A 119 7.81 3.47 -9.97
C GLU A 119 8.09 4.82 -9.28
N GLU A 120 7.06 5.48 -8.77
CA GLU A 120 7.13 6.80 -8.13
C GLU A 120 7.02 6.73 -6.60
N ARG A 121 7.18 5.55 -6.01
CA ARG A 121 7.08 5.36 -4.55
C ARG A 121 8.32 5.85 -3.82
N GLY A 122 8.15 6.15 -2.53
CA GLY A 122 9.26 6.46 -1.64
C GLY A 122 10.05 5.20 -1.26
N SER A 123 11.08 5.36 -0.42
CA SER A 123 11.96 4.26 -0.04
C SER A 123 11.28 3.20 0.83
N MET A 124 10.18 3.54 1.50
CA MET A 124 9.33 2.60 2.24
C MET A 124 8.18 2.07 1.35
N GLY A 125 8.16 2.39 0.06
CA GLY A 125 7.08 2.04 -0.86
C GLY A 125 5.83 2.90 -0.69
N GLU A 126 5.95 4.05 -0.02
CA GLU A 126 4.86 4.94 0.38
C GLU A 126 4.44 5.92 -0.73
N THR A 127 3.21 6.44 -0.60
CA THR A 127 2.69 7.58 -1.37
C THR A 127 2.93 8.89 -0.61
N ILE A 128 2.57 10.02 -1.22
CA ILE A 128 2.54 11.33 -0.54
C ILE A 128 1.72 11.34 0.76
N ILE A 129 0.60 10.59 0.83
CA ILE A 129 -0.20 10.47 2.06
C ILE A 129 0.61 9.75 3.12
N GLY A 130 1.30 8.66 2.73
CA GLY A 130 2.19 7.92 3.62
C GLY A 130 3.29 8.81 4.20
N CYS A 131 3.94 9.64 3.37
CA CYS A 131 4.95 10.60 3.84
C CYS A 131 4.38 11.60 4.85
N CYS A 132 3.19 12.17 4.58
CA CYS A 132 2.56 13.12 5.49
C CYS A 132 2.23 12.48 6.85
N LEU A 133 1.72 11.24 6.82
CA LEU A 133 1.38 10.49 8.02
C LEU A 133 2.61 10.02 8.81
N LEU A 134 3.78 9.88 8.18
CA LEU A 134 5.04 9.65 8.91
C LEU A 134 5.46 10.88 9.74
N HIS A 135 5.21 12.10 9.24
CA HIS A 135 5.48 13.32 10.00
C HIS A 135 4.43 13.60 11.08
N ALA A 136 3.17 13.22 10.85
CA ALA A 136 2.09 13.22 11.83
C ALA A 136 1.81 14.57 12.53
N SER A 137 2.12 15.70 11.89
CA SER A 137 1.77 17.02 12.44
C SER A 137 0.41 17.51 11.93
N GLU A 138 -0.21 18.46 12.63
CA GLU A 138 -1.52 19.02 12.25
C GLU A 138 -1.55 19.55 10.81
N ILE A 139 -0.45 20.18 10.37
CA ILE A 139 -0.30 20.70 9.00
C ILE A 139 -0.31 19.55 7.98
N HIS A 140 0.41 18.47 8.26
CA HIS A 140 0.44 17.31 7.37
C HIS A 140 -0.91 16.58 7.36
N ASN A 141 -1.60 16.49 8.49
CA ASN A 141 -2.92 15.87 8.56
C ASN A 141 -3.97 16.70 7.78
N ALA A 142 -3.88 18.03 7.82
CA ALA A 142 -4.70 18.91 6.99
C ALA A 142 -4.40 18.74 5.49
N LEU A 143 -3.12 18.64 5.12
CA LEU A 143 -2.70 18.33 3.74
C LEU A 143 -3.25 16.97 3.28
N VAL A 144 -3.21 15.94 4.12
CA VAL A 144 -3.76 14.62 3.78
C VAL A 144 -5.24 14.71 3.44
N LEU A 145 -6.03 15.40 4.25
CA LEU A 145 -7.47 15.58 3.96
C LEU A 145 -7.67 16.34 2.65
N LYS A 146 -6.89 17.40 2.39
CA LYS A 146 -6.94 18.17 1.16
C LYS A 146 -6.55 17.35 -0.08
N ILE A 147 -5.54 16.47 0.01
CA ILE A 147 -5.18 15.53 -1.06
C ILE A 147 -6.35 14.58 -1.33
N LEU A 148 -7.00 14.07 -0.28
CA LEU A 148 -8.12 13.14 -0.40
C LEU A 148 -9.37 13.77 -1.02
N ASP A 149 -9.56 15.09 -0.89
CA ASP A 149 -10.62 15.81 -1.60
C ASP A 149 -10.45 15.73 -3.12
N TYR A 150 -9.20 15.74 -3.61
CA TYR A 150 -8.87 15.62 -5.04
C TYR A 150 -8.77 14.16 -5.51
N TYR A 151 -8.13 13.32 -4.70
CA TYR A 151 -7.72 11.97 -5.08
C TYR A 151 -8.13 10.94 -4.01
N PRO A 152 -9.43 10.71 -3.81
CA PRO A 152 -9.96 9.93 -2.68
C PRO A 152 -9.48 8.47 -2.66
N LYS A 153 -9.15 7.89 -3.82
CA LYS A 153 -8.66 6.51 -3.90
C LYS A 153 -7.30 6.28 -3.24
N LEU A 154 -6.49 7.32 -3.07
CA LEU A 154 -5.21 7.24 -2.36
C LEU A 154 -5.38 6.81 -0.89
N LEU A 155 -6.57 6.94 -0.31
CA LEU A 155 -6.86 6.49 1.05
C LEU A 155 -6.57 5.00 1.27
N ASN A 156 -6.70 4.19 0.20
CA ASN A 156 -6.52 2.74 0.25
C ASN A 156 -5.25 2.26 -0.47
N ASP A 157 -4.41 3.18 -0.95
CA ASP A 157 -3.09 2.83 -1.47
C ASP A 157 -2.18 2.37 -0.32
N ILE A 158 -1.60 1.18 -0.45
CA ILE A 158 -0.70 0.61 0.55
C ILE A 158 0.77 0.94 0.23
N HIS A 159 1.61 0.83 1.25
CA HIS A 159 3.04 0.69 1.05
C HIS A 159 3.35 -0.63 0.34
N ILE A 160 4.33 -0.61 -0.56
CA ILE A 160 4.66 -1.75 -1.41
C ILE A 160 6.08 -2.30 -1.24
N SER A 161 6.87 -1.73 -0.32
CA SER A 161 8.22 -2.23 -0.02
C SER A 161 8.18 -3.55 0.75
N GLU A 162 9.28 -4.30 0.74
CA GLU A 162 9.43 -5.54 1.49
C GLU A 162 9.15 -5.41 2.99
N ASP A 163 9.62 -4.33 3.62
CA ASP A 163 9.45 -4.14 5.07
C ASP A 163 8.07 -3.66 5.44
N PHE A 164 7.47 -2.79 4.60
CA PHE A 164 6.23 -2.09 4.95
C PHE A 164 5.02 -2.55 4.14
N TYR A 165 5.14 -3.61 3.33
CA TYR A 165 4.08 -4.09 2.45
C TYR A 165 2.72 -4.18 3.17
N GLY A 166 1.70 -3.55 2.59
CA GLY A 166 0.34 -3.57 3.12
C GLY A 166 0.03 -2.49 4.17
N LEU A 167 1.02 -1.69 4.59
CA LEU A 167 0.79 -0.55 5.47
C LEU A 167 -0.08 0.50 4.74
N SER A 168 -1.30 0.70 5.24
CA SER A 168 -2.27 1.65 4.67
C SER A 168 -2.31 2.96 5.46
N PRO A 169 -2.87 4.04 4.89
CA PRO A 169 -3.12 5.29 5.61
C PRO A 169 -3.92 5.09 6.91
N LEU A 170 -4.89 4.17 6.93
CA LEU A 170 -5.64 3.84 8.14
C LEU A 170 -4.74 3.25 9.23
N HIS A 171 -3.84 2.32 8.88
CA HIS A 171 -2.88 1.79 9.85
C HIS A 171 -1.99 2.90 10.43
N GLN A 172 -1.48 3.80 9.58
CA GLN A 172 -0.63 4.91 10.03
C GLN A 172 -1.39 5.88 10.95
N ALA A 173 -2.64 6.22 10.63
CA ALA A 173 -3.47 7.05 11.52
C ALA A 173 -3.71 6.41 12.90
N ILE A 174 -3.89 5.08 12.94
CA ILE A 174 -4.01 4.31 14.18
C ILE A 174 -2.67 4.33 14.95
N ILE A 175 -1.55 4.10 14.28
CA ILE A 175 -0.20 4.14 14.88
C ILE A 175 0.08 5.52 15.49
N ASN A 176 -0.32 6.59 14.80
CA ASN A 176 -0.20 7.96 15.28
C ASN A 176 -1.17 8.30 16.42
N THR A 177 -2.07 7.38 16.81
CA THR A 177 -3.12 7.58 17.82
C THR A 177 -4.05 8.75 17.52
N ASP A 178 -4.18 9.14 16.24
CA ASP A 178 -5.03 10.25 15.82
C ASP A 178 -6.47 9.77 15.59
N CYS A 179 -7.25 9.69 16.68
CA CYS A 179 -8.65 9.28 16.63
C CYS A 179 -9.51 10.14 15.69
N LYS A 180 -9.19 11.42 15.51
CA LYS A 180 -9.95 12.31 14.61
C LYS A 180 -9.71 11.91 13.16
N LEU A 181 -8.47 11.64 12.80
CA LEU A 181 -8.11 11.23 11.44
C LEU A 181 -8.59 9.81 11.14
N VAL A 182 -8.50 8.89 12.11
CA VAL A 182 -9.09 7.55 12.00
C VAL A 182 -10.59 7.65 11.71
N TYR A 183 -11.34 8.45 12.48
CA TYR A 183 -12.76 8.66 12.24
C TYR A 183 -13.04 9.21 10.82
N LYS A 184 -12.27 10.20 10.38
CA LYS A 184 -12.39 10.77 9.03
C LYS A 184 -12.11 9.73 7.94
N PHE A 185 -11.05 8.95 8.06
CA PHE A 185 -10.71 7.89 7.10
C PHE A 185 -11.79 6.83 7.01
N LEU A 186 -12.35 6.40 8.13
CA LEU A 186 -13.48 5.47 8.14
C LEU A 186 -14.70 6.04 7.41
N LYS A 187 -15.01 7.33 7.61
CA LYS A 187 -16.09 8.02 6.87
C LYS A 187 -15.83 8.13 5.37
N LEU A 188 -14.58 8.24 4.96
CA LEU A 188 -14.16 8.31 3.57
C LEU A 188 -14.02 6.92 2.90
N GLY A 189 -14.30 5.83 3.61
CA GLY A 189 -14.28 4.47 3.05
C GLY A 189 -12.91 3.82 3.08
N ALA A 190 -12.10 4.12 4.09
CA ALA A 190 -10.88 3.36 4.36
C ALA A 190 -11.23 1.87 4.61
N ASP A 191 -10.47 0.97 3.98
CA ASP A 191 -10.65 -0.46 4.12
C ASP A 191 -10.15 -0.96 5.48
N VAL A 192 -11.08 -1.35 6.34
CA VAL A 192 -10.81 -1.89 7.67
C VAL A 192 -10.22 -3.30 7.66
N ASN A 193 -10.30 -4.01 6.53
CA ASN A 193 -9.77 -5.37 6.39
C ASN A 193 -8.38 -5.41 5.75
N SER A 194 -7.82 -4.25 5.39
CA SER A 194 -6.46 -4.16 4.87
C SER A 194 -5.46 -4.73 5.87
N ARG A 195 -4.49 -5.50 5.36
CA ARG A 195 -3.52 -6.24 6.17
C ARG A 195 -2.11 -5.76 5.87
N CYS A 196 -1.27 -5.68 6.91
CA CYS A 196 0.16 -5.45 6.78
C CYS A 196 0.91 -6.79 6.75
N TYR A 197 1.61 -7.07 5.65
CA TYR A 197 2.38 -8.31 5.44
C TYR A 197 3.90 -8.10 5.38
N GLY A 198 4.34 -6.83 5.45
CA GLY A 198 5.73 -6.45 5.39
C GLY A 198 6.59 -7.07 6.48
N ALA A 199 7.90 -7.21 6.19
CA ALA A 199 8.86 -7.86 7.09
C ALA A 199 8.90 -7.23 8.47
N PHE A 200 8.76 -5.90 8.53
CA PHE A 200 8.78 -5.14 9.76
C PHE A 200 7.68 -5.60 10.74
N PHE A 201 6.54 -6.03 10.22
CA PHE A 201 5.38 -6.45 11.02
C PHE A 201 5.37 -7.94 11.35
N CYS A 202 6.33 -8.72 10.84
CA CYS A 202 6.44 -10.14 11.13
C CYS A 202 7.17 -10.37 12.45
N ALA A 203 6.67 -11.31 13.26
CA ALA A 203 7.36 -11.79 14.45
C ALA A 203 8.78 -12.24 14.11
N ASP A 204 9.76 -11.86 14.93
CA ASP A 204 11.18 -12.05 14.64
C ASP A 204 11.58 -13.52 14.52
N ASP A 205 10.97 -14.40 15.31
CA ASP A 205 11.23 -15.84 15.28
C ASP A 205 10.66 -16.55 14.05
N GLN A 206 9.68 -15.94 13.38
CA GLN A 206 9.07 -16.46 12.15
C GLN A 206 9.60 -15.77 10.89
N LYS A 207 10.28 -14.62 11.02
CA LYS A 207 10.74 -13.78 9.91
C LYS A 207 11.61 -14.53 8.89
N ALA A 208 12.46 -15.46 9.36
CA ALA A 208 13.32 -16.29 8.50
C ALA A 208 12.55 -17.36 7.70
N SER A 209 11.33 -17.71 8.11
CA SER A 209 10.49 -18.73 7.46
C SER A 209 9.54 -18.17 6.41
N ARG A 210 9.55 -16.85 6.19
CA ARG A 210 8.64 -16.15 5.29
C ARG A 210 8.81 -16.63 3.85
N THR A 211 7.71 -17.10 3.25
CA THR A 211 7.64 -17.45 1.82
C THR A 211 6.53 -16.67 1.11
N ASP A 212 6.82 -16.27 -0.13
CA ASP A 212 5.87 -15.57 -0.99
C ASP A 212 5.19 -16.52 -1.97
N SER A 213 3.93 -16.27 -2.25
CA SER A 213 3.17 -16.89 -3.34
C SER A 213 2.79 -15.84 -4.37
N LEU A 214 2.81 -16.21 -5.66
CA LEU A 214 2.33 -15.32 -6.72
C LEU A 214 0.80 -15.27 -6.78
N GLU A 215 0.10 -16.10 -6.01
CA GLU A 215 -1.36 -16.23 -6.05
C GLU A 215 -2.08 -15.35 -5.03
N HIS A 216 -1.39 -14.90 -3.98
CA HIS A 216 -1.95 -14.12 -2.88
C HIS A 216 -0.92 -13.15 -2.27
N GLU A 217 -1.40 -12.07 -1.63
CA GLU A 217 -0.53 -11.04 -1.05
C GLU A 217 0.05 -11.43 0.32
N TYR A 218 -0.65 -12.27 1.08
CA TYR A 218 -0.20 -12.68 2.41
C TYR A 218 1.08 -13.51 2.33
N VAL A 219 1.88 -13.44 3.39
CA VAL A 219 3.13 -14.19 3.51
C VAL A 219 2.83 -15.50 4.22
N GLU A 220 3.31 -16.60 3.67
CA GLU A 220 3.26 -17.91 4.31
C GLU A 220 4.35 -17.99 5.38
N LEU A 221 4.00 -18.53 6.53
CA LEU A 221 4.88 -18.66 7.69
C LEU A 221 4.93 -20.12 8.14
N SER A 222 6.07 -20.52 8.70
CA SER A 222 6.15 -21.77 9.44
C SER A 222 5.23 -21.72 10.66
N LEU A 223 4.45 -22.79 10.86
CA LEU A 223 3.69 -23.00 12.09
C LEU A 223 4.60 -23.24 13.31
N LYS A 224 5.84 -23.69 13.09
CA LYS A 224 6.85 -23.80 14.15
C LYS A 224 7.36 -22.41 14.51
N THR A 225 7.09 -22.02 15.75
CA THR A 225 7.55 -20.80 16.40
C THR A 225 8.43 -21.18 17.60
N ASN A 226 9.42 -20.36 17.93
CA ASN A 226 10.20 -20.51 19.17
C ASN A 226 9.74 -19.52 20.25
N TYR A 227 8.63 -18.82 20.02
CA TYR A 227 8.02 -17.90 20.95
C TYR A 227 7.64 -18.64 22.24
N THR A 228 8.31 -18.31 23.32
CA THR A 228 8.11 -18.96 24.63
C THR A 228 7.02 -18.29 25.48
N GLY A 229 6.50 -17.14 25.04
CA GLY A 229 5.62 -16.29 25.83
C GLY A 229 6.26 -15.80 27.14
N TYR A 230 5.55 -14.95 27.88
CA TYR A 230 5.95 -14.55 29.25
C TYR A 230 5.73 -15.68 30.28
N GLY A 231 5.30 -16.87 29.85
CA GLY A 231 4.88 -17.98 30.71
C GLY A 231 5.53 -19.34 30.38
N GLY A 232 6.67 -19.37 29.71
CA GLY A 232 7.38 -20.62 29.41
C GLY A 232 6.70 -21.47 28.34
N LYS A 233 7.51 -22.27 27.63
CA LYS A 233 7.17 -23.11 26.47
C LYS A 233 5.76 -23.74 26.55
N LEU A 234 4.80 -23.12 25.88
CA LEU A 234 3.58 -23.81 25.47
C LEU A 234 3.85 -24.44 24.10
N ASN A 235 4.22 -25.72 24.11
CA ASN A 235 4.25 -26.54 22.92
C ASN A 235 2.80 -26.69 22.42
N TYR A 236 2.40 -25.89 21.44
CA TYR A 236 1.22 -26.18 20.64
C TYR A 236 1.70 -26.75 19.31
N ASP A 237 1.53 -28.05 19.13
CA ASP A 237 1.48 -28.67 17.82
C ASP A 237 0.13 -28.30 17.21
N PHE A 238 0.14 -27.45 16.17
CA PHE A 238 -1.01 -27.17 15.31
C PHE A 238 -1.07 -28.16 14.15
#